data_AF-A0A5B8T2C0-F1
#
_entry.id   AF-A0A5B8T2C0-F1
#
_cell.length_a   1.000
_cell.length_b   1.000
_cell.length_c   1.000
_cell.angle_alpha   90.00
_cell.angle_beta   90.00
_cell.angle_gamma   90.00
#
_symmetry.space_group_name_H-M   'P 1'
#
loop_
_entity.id
_entity.type
_entity.pdbx_description
1 polymer ?
#
loop_
_entity_poly.entity_id
_entity_poly.type
_entity_poly.pdbx_seq_one_letter_code
_entity_poly.pdbx_strand_id
1 'polypeptide(L)' 'MKCQNYGLKHSYSLKGHPYDNGRMEAFHSILKREEVYLKAYQTLTEVQAAIGWYVNFYNRNRISNVA' A
#
# COMPACT_ATOMS: atom_id res chain seq x y z
N MET A 1 2.39 -19.12 8.51
CA MET A 1 1.87 -19.57 7.20
C MET A 1 2.97 -19.33 6.17
N LYS A 2 3.37 -20.33 5.36
CA LYS A 2 4.49 -20.20 4.40
C LYS A 2 3.96 -20.03 2.97
N CYS A 3 4.51 -19.09 2.19
CA CYS A 3 4.06 -18.83 0.80
C CYS A 3 4.13 -20.08 -0.09
N GLN A 4 5.08 -20.98 0.17
CA GLN A 4 5.23 -22.24 -0.55
C GLN A 4 3.99 -23.14 -0.44
N ASN A 5 3.22 -23.04 0.66
CA ASN A 5 2.01 -23.84 0.86
C ASN A 5 0.90 -23.48 -0.14
N TYR A 6 1.03 -22.35 -0.84
CA TYR A 6 0.10 -21.86 -1.87
C TYR A 6 0.70 -21.88 -3.28
N GLY A 7 1.82 -22.59 -3.49
CA GLY A 7 2.52 -22.62 -4.78
C GLY A 7 3.20 -21.30 -5.16
N LEU A 8 3.31 -20.35 -4.22
CA LEU A 8 3.94 -19.05 -4.47
C LEU A 8 5.44 -19.11 -4.18
N LYS A 9 6.24 -18.67 -5.15
CA LYS A 9 7.68 -18.48 -4.97
C LYS A 9 7.94 -17.15 -4.27
N HIS A 10 8.48 -17.23 -3.06
CA HIS A 10 8.92 -16.03 -2.35
C HIS A 10 10.15 -15.43 -3.04
N SER A 11 10.14 -14.11 -3.26
CA SER A 11 11.23 -13.38 -3.91
C SER A 11 11.67 -12.23 -3.00
N TYR A 12 12.97 -12.17 -2.74
CA TYR A 12 13.60 -11.04 -2.07
C TYR A 12 14.41 -10.24 -3.08
N SER A 13 14.42 -8.92 -2.93
CA SER A 13 15.34 -8.06 -3.66
C SER A 13 16.78 -8.38 -3.31
N LEU A 14 17.68 -8.21 -4.29
CA LEU A 14 19.10 -8.31 -4.06
C LEU A 14 19.59 -7.18 -3.14
N LYS A 15 20.68 -7.43 -2.41
CA LYS A 15 21.30 -6.41 -1.57
C LYS A 15 21.73 -5.22 -2.44
N GLY A 16 21.30 -4.02 -2.07
CA GLY A 16 21.62 -2.79 -2.81
C GLY A 16 20.60 -2.42 -3.89
N HIS A 17 19.43 -3.06 -3.96
CA HIS A 17 18.38 -2.78 -4.94
C HIS A 17 17.13 -2.15 -4.28
N PRO A 18 17.21 -0.91 -3.77
CA PRO A 18 16.05 -0.27 -3.11
C PRO A 18 14.91 0.06 -4.08
N TYR A 19 15.21 0.21 -5.38
CA TYR A 19 14.23 0.55 -6.41
C TYR A 19 13.11 -0.48 -6.57
N ASP A 20 13.38 -1.75 -6.25
CA ASP A 20 12.37 -2.82 -6.27
C ASP A 20 11.20 -2.52 -5.31
N ASN A 21 11.48 -1.83 -4.20
CA ASN A 21 10.48 -1.40 -3.21
C ASN A 21 9.85 -0.03 -3.53
N GLY A 22 10.41 0.70 -4.51
CA GLY A 22 10.07 2.10 -4.76
C GLY A 22 8.58 2.34 -5.04
N ARG A 23 7.89 1.41 -5.72
CA ARG A 23 6.44 1.51 -5.95
C ARG A 23 5.63 1.45 -4.67
N MET A 24 6.02 0.58 -3.73
CA MET A 24 5.35 0.47 -2.43
C MET A 24 5.66 1.67 -1.53
N GLU A 25 6.89 2.20 -1.57
CA GLU A 25 7.25 3.42 -0.85
C GLU A 25 6.48 4.63 -1.36
N ALA A 26 6.36 4.77 -2.68
CA ALA A 26 5.54 5.81 -3.30
C ALA A 26 4.07 5.69 -2.89
N PHE A 27 3.50 4.48 -2.95
CA PHE A 27 2.13 4.22 -2.49
C PHE A 27 1.93 4.65 -1.03
N HIS A 28 2.82 4.22 -0.12
CA HIS A 28 2.71 4.58 1.30
C HIS A 28 2.84 6.09 1.54
N SER A 29 3.68 6.77 0.78
CA SER A 29 3.87 8.23 0.90
C SER A 29 2.60 8.98 0.49
N ILE A 30 1.93 8.52 -0.58
CA ILE A 30 0.68 9.09 -1.06
C ILE A 30 -0.46 8.81 -0.08
N LEU A 31 -0.63 7.56 0.35
CA LEU A 31 -1.65 7.16 1.35
C LEU A 31 -1.54 8.02 2.62
N LYS A 32 -0.32 8.17 3.17
CA LYS A 32 -0.13 8.96 4.38
C LYS A 32 -0.52 10.42 4.18
N ARG A 33 -0.10 11.02 3.06
CA ARG A 33 -0.35 12.41 2.75
C ARG A 33 -1.83 12.71 2.49
N GLU A 34 -2.50 11.86 1.73
CA GLU A 34 -3.88 12.10 1.26
C GLU A 34 -4.94 11.64 2.28
N GLU A 35 -4.66 10.64 3.11
CA GLU A 35 -5.66 10.02 4.00
C GLU A 35 -5.29 10.09 5.48
N VAL A 36 -4.06 9.71 5.84
CA VAL A 36 -3.71 9.53 7.26
C VAL A 36 -3.41 10.87 7.96
N TYR A 37 -2.64 11.76 7.35
CA TYR A 37 -2.22 13.01 7.99
C TYR A 37 -3.34 14.05 8.09
N LEU A 38 -4.42 13.89 7.33
CA LEU A 38 -5.55 14.82 7.31
C LEU A 38 -6.69 14.41 8.24
N LYS A 39 -6.58 13.26 8.93
CA LYS A 39 -7.67 12.67 9.72
C LYS A 39 -7.22 12.32 11.13
N ALA A 40 -8.13 12.53 12.09
CA ALA A 40 -7.96 12.12 13.47
C ALA A 40 -8.91 10.95 13.78
N TYR A 41 -8.38 9.74 13.69
CA TYR A 41 -9.15 8.52 13.97
C TYR A 41 -9.32 8.31 15.47
N GLN A 42 -10.52 7.90 15.88
CA GLN A 42 -10.84 7.62 17.28
C GLN A 42 -10.64 6.15 17.64
N THR A 43 -10.74 5.25 16.65
CA THR A 43 -10.67 3.80 16.88
C THR A 43 -9.84 3.10 15.80
N LEU A 44 -9.28 1.94 16.12
CA LEU A 44 -8.60 1.10 15.14
C LEU A 44 -9.54 0.62 14.02
N THR A 45 -10.80 0.35 14.34
CA THR A 45 -11.81 -0.05 13.36
C THR A 45 -12.02 1.02 12.29
N GLU A 46 -12.03 2.29 12.71
CA GLU A 46 -12.15 3.43 11.80
C GLU A 46 -10.93 3.52 10.87
N VAL A 47 -9.72 3.36 11.41
CA VAL A 47 -8.48 3.31 10.62
C VAL A 47 -8.53 2.19 9.60
N GLN A 48 -8.96 0.98 9.99
CA GLN A 48 -9.04 -0.17 9.10
C GLN A 48 -10.04 0.05 7.97
N ALA A 49 -11.21 0.61 8.28
CA ALA A 49 -12.23 0.94 7.29
C ALA A 49 -11.73 2.01 6.30
N ALA A 50 -11.10 3.07 6.82
CA ALA A 50 -10.55 4.16 6.03
C ALA A 50 -9.43 3.69 5.08
N ILE A 51 -8.48 2.89 5.59
CA ILE A 51 -7.42 2.31 4.76
C ILE A 51 -8.01 1.37 3.71
N GLY A 52 -8.97 0.52 4.07
CA GLY A 52 -9.63 -0.39 3.13
C GLY A 52 -10.34 0.36 2.00
N TRP A 53 -11.06 1.44 2.34
CA TRP A 53 -11.69 2.32 1.37
C TRP A 53 -10.65 3.00 0.47
N TYR A 54 -9.59 3.57 1.05
CA TYR A 54 -8.56 4.28 0.29
C TYR A 54 -7.84 3.34 -0.70
N VAL A 55 -7.52 2.10 -0.29
CA VAL A 55 -6.93 1.10 -1.18
C VAL A 55 -7.86 0.77 -2.35
N ASN A 56 -9.17 0.67 -2.10
CA ASN A 56 -10.15 0.45 -3.17
C ASN A 56 -10.19 1.63 -4.15
N PHE A 57 -10.27 2.85 -3.62
CA PHE A 57 -10.23 4.09 -4.39
C PHE A 57 -8.95 4.20 -5.23
N TYR A 58 -7.79 3.96 -4.62
CA TYR A 58 -6.49 4.02 -5.29
C TYR A 58 -6.42 3.06 -6.48
N ASN A 59 -6.92 1.84 -6.34
CA ASN A 59 -6.85 0.81 -7.38
C ASN A 59 -7.91 0.95 -8.49
N ARG A 60 -9.07 1.56 -8.20
CA ARG A 60 -10.23 1.54 -9.11
C ARG A 60 -10.64 2.89 -9.66
N ASN A 61 -10.36 3.97 -8.94
CA ASN A 61 -10.96 5.28 -9.20
C ASN A 61 -9.94 6.40 -9.29
N ARG A 62 -8.71 6.20 -8.77
CA ARG A 62 -7.66 7.20 -8.88
C ARG A 62 -7.25 7.35 -10.34
N ILE A 63 -7.46 8.55 -10.89
CA ILE A 63 -6.97 8.92 -12.21
C ILE A 63 -5.44 8.94 -12.13
N SER A 64 -4.82 7.88 -12.65
CA SER A 64 -3.38 7.78 -12.80
C SER A 64 -3.00 8.48 -14.10
N ASN A 65 -2.24 9.58 -14.00
CA ASN A 65 -1.65 10.25 -15.17
C ASN A 65 -0.33 9.57 -15.59
N VAL A 66 -0.24 8.25 -15.42
CA VAL A 66 0.92 7.44 -15.83
C VAL A 66 0.65 6.93 -17.24
N ALA A 67 1.21 7.65 -18.22
CA ALA A 67 1.56 7.12 -19.53
C ALA A 67 2.91 6.39 -19.44
#